data_AF-A0A6M3XMC3-F1
#
_entry.id   AF-A0A6M3XMC3-F1
#
_cell.length_a   1.000
_cell.length_b   1.000
_cell.length_c   1.000
_cell.angle_alpha   90.00
_cell.angle_beta   90.00
_cell.angle_gamma   90.00
#
_symmetry.space_group_name_H-M   'P 1'
#
loop_
_entity.id
_entity.type
_entity.pdbx_description
1 polymer ?
#
loop_
_entity_poly.entity_id
_entity_poly.type
_entity_poly.pdbx_seq_one_letter_code
_entity_poly.pdbx_strand_id
1 'polypeptide(L)'
;MAIDIRQSQTRAVRLVPESEVGFTSPTASIIDADGTELATPTAVVDTLSTTIASAANAFRWTLTSATGVVVGRWYKVTNDGQAYVVQVVDLNGSVVEVEPPLPETPDASSPFVGHEVAVTIPAAATATRGTWFRLEVVDAANTDVGARLFFHVVRQRFLAGFRADHARLFVSANWPSQEFSGQEYDNFVVDVRQEIRAELLERGVYAEIYLDPDAIRPLAHAILRRDLAISYGLVPVGEDDKDRYIERQRTEIGNRIAQLVRSYQPRDADDDGAVDDDKLSVFTVVNVL
;
A
#
# COMPACT_ATOMS: atom_id res chain seq x y z
N MET A 1 -5.07 1.04 4.62
CA MET A 1 -3.74 1.35 4.04
C MET A 1 -3.88 2.44 3.01
N ALA A 2 -3.04 3.47 3.02
CA ALA A 2 -3.10 4.56 2.04
C ALA A 2 -2.22 4.26 0.81
N ILE A 3 -2.64 4.74 -0.37
CA ILE A 3 -1.88 4.57 -1.63
C ILE A 3 -1.15 5.87 -2.03
N ASP A 4 -0.08 5.73 -2.81
CA ASP A 4 0.66 6.88 -3.34
C ASP A 4 0.31 7.16 -4.81
N ILE A 5 -0.08 8.40 -5.07
CA ILE A 5 -0.36 8.90 -6.42
C ILE A 5 0.64 10.01 -6.72
N ARG A 6 1.26 9.95 -7.90
CA ARG A 6 2.18 11.01 -8.31
C ARG A 6 1.37 12.27 -8.65
N GLN A 7 1.90 13.44 -8.30
CA GLN A 7 1.28 14.73 -8.61
C GLN A 7 0.85 14.84 -10.08
N SER A 8 -0.34 15.41 -10.30
CA SER A 8 -0.96 15.65 -11.60
C SER A 8 -1.09 14.37 -12.44
N GLN A 9 -1.39 13.23 -11.80
CA GLN A 9 -1.62 11.96 -12.48
C GLN A 9 -2.99 11.40 -12.17
N THR A 10 -3.63 10.86 -13.19
CA THR A 10 -4.86 10.10 -13.04
C THR A 10 -4.58 8.71 -12.45
N ARG A 11 -5.45 8.23 -11.56
CA ARG A 11 -5.38 6.88 -11.01
C ARG A 11 -6.77 6.24 -10.95
N ALA A 12 -6.93 5.10 -11.61
CA ALA A 12 -8.09 4.24 -11.41
C ALA A 12 -7.90 3.39 -10.14
N VAL A 13 -8.94 3.32 -9.32
CA VAL A 13 -9.00 2.50 -8.11
C VAL A 13 -10.31 1.70 -8.09
N ARG A 14 -10.26 0.57 -7.39
CA ARG A 14 -11.41 -0.30 -7.14
C ARG A 14 -11.57 -0.41 -5.65
N LEU A 15 -12.79 -0.17 -5.17
CA LEU A 15 -13.13 -0.22 -3.76
C LEU A 15 -14.17 -1.31 -3.56
N VAL A 16 -14.04 -2.02 -2.46
CA VAL A 16 -15.01 -3.01 -2.00
C VAL A 16 -15.96 -2.27 -1.03
N PRO A 17 -17.27 -2.34 -1.23
CA PRO A 17 -18.26 -1.84 -0.27
C PRO A 17 -18.05 -2.50 1.10
N GLU A 18 -18.26 -1.73 2.17
CA GLU A 18 -18.22 -2.25 3.54
C GLU A 18 -19.46 -3.10 3.87
N SER A 19 -20.56 -2.91 3.14
CA SER A 19 -21.78 -3.71 3.29
C SER A 19 -21.87 -4.81 2.23
N GLU A 20 -22.39 -5.96 2.62
CA GLU A 20 -22.64 -7.10 1.73
C GLU A 20 -23.74 -6.80 0.69
N VAL A 21 -24.56 -5.76 0.89
CA VAL A 21 -25.59 -5.37 -0.10
C VAL A 21 -24.93 -4.82 -1.37
N GLY A 22 -23.81 -4.11 -1.22
CA GLY A 22 -23.09 -3.42 -2.29
C GLY A 22 -23.67 -2.03 -2.58
N PHE A 23 -23.17 -1.39 -3.64
CA PHE A 23 -23.67 -0.09 -4.11
C PHE A 23 -24.68 -0.28 -5.25
N THR A 24 -25.74 0.52 -5.26
CA THR A 24 -26.71 0.54 -6.37
C THR A 24 -26.55 1.78 -7.25
N SER A 25 -26.40 2.95 -6.64
CA SER A 25 -26.22 4.21 -7.34
C SER A 25 -25.20 5.08 -6.58
N PRO A 26 -23.92 4.70 -6.59
CA PRO A 26 -22.91 5.37 -5.78
C PRO A 26 -22.56 6.76 -6.32
N THR A 27 -22.28 7.67 -5.40
CA THR A 27 -21.59 8.93 -5.65
C THR A 27 -20.22 8.87 -4.99
N ALA A 28 -19.21 9.48 -5.62
CA ALA A 28 -17.86 9.54 -5.07
C ALA A 28 -17.43 10.99 -4.89
N SER A 29 -16.75 11.27 -3.79
CA SER A 29 -16.13 12.56 -3.49
C SER A 29 -14.65 12.37 -3.16
N ILE A 30 -13.82 13.29 -3.64
CA ILE A 30 -12.41 13.39 -3.30
C ILE A 30 -12.24 14.61 -2.42
N ILE A 31 -11.71 14.39 -1.23
CA ILE A 31 -11.67 15.37 -0.15
C ILE A 31 -10.21 15.51 0.28
N ASP A 32 -9.76 16.75 0.46
CA ASP A 32 -8.46 17.08 1.04
C ASP A 32 -8.43 16.78 2.56
N ALA A 33 -7.25 16.84 3.15
CA ALA A 33 -7.02 16.63 4.58
C ALA A 33 -7.78 17.66 5.45
N ASP A 34 -7.97 18.88 4.95
CA ASP A 34 -8.73 19.94 5.63
C ASP A 34 -10.26 19.78 5.52
N GLY A 35 -10.74 18.84 4.70
CA GLY A 35 -12.16 18.62 4.45
C GLY A 35 -12.72 19.30 3.18
N THR A 36 -11.90 20.02 2.43
CA THR A 36 -12.31 20.64 1.16
C THR A 36 -12.57 19.58 0.08
N GLU A 37 -13.72 19.63 -0.58
CA GLU A 37 -13.99 18.77 -1.74
C GLU A 37 -13.21 19.27 -2.97
N LEU A 38 -12.39 18.39 -3.54
CA LEU A 38 -11.55 18.67 -4.70
C LEU A 38 -12.20 18.22 -6.01
N ALA A 39 -12.98 17.15 -5.98
CA ALA A 39 -13.66 16.60 -7.15
C ALA A 39 -14.78 15.62 -6.77
N THR A 40 -15.76 15.48 -7.67
CA THR A 40 -16.88 14.54 -7.57
C THR A 40 -16.83 13.56 -8.76
N PRO A 41 -15.89 12.59 -8.79
CA PRO A 41 -15.75 11.69 -9.93
C PRO A 41 -16.92 10.72 -10.06
N THR A 42 -17.13 10.20 -11.28
CA THR A 42 -18.11 9.14 -11.51
C THR A 42 -17.66 7.84 -10.86
N ALA A 43 -18.54 7.24 -10.05
CA ALA A 43 -18.39 5.91 -9.49
C ALA A 43 -19.13 4.90 -10.37
N VAL A 44 -18.47 3.81 -10.74
CA VAL A 44 -19.01 2.79 -11.65
C VAL A 44 -19.04 1.44 -10.94
N VAL A 45 -20.25 0.93 -10.68
CA VAL A 45 -20.44 -0.40 -10.08
C VAL A 45 -20.09 -1.47 -11.09
N ASP A 46 -19.45 -2.57 -10.63
CA ASP A 46 -19.22 -3.74 -11.47
C ASP A 46 -20.56 -4.41 -11.82
N THR A 47 -20.91 -4.40 -13.10
CA THR A 47 -22.19 -4.89 -13.62
C THR A 47 -22.18 -6.39 -13.93
N LEU A 48 -21.09 -7.10 -13.62
CA LEU A 48 -21.03 -8.54 -13.82
C LEU A 48 -22.17 -9.23 -13.06
N SER A 49 -22.90 -10.09 -13.77
CA SER A 49 -23.95 -10.91 -13.19
C SER A 49 -24.00 -12.25 -13.90
N THR A 50 -23.84 -13.31 -13.13
CA THR A 50 -23.93 -14.69 -13.57
C THR A 50 -24.45 -15.55 -12.42
N THR A 51 -24.46 -16.87 -12.58
CA THR A 51 -24.88 -17.81 -11.55
C THR A 51 -23.87 -18.94 -11.42
N ILE A 52 -23.89 -19.60 -10.25
CA ILE A 52 -23.15 -20.85 -10.04
C ILE A 52 -23.88 -21.97 -10.80
N ALA A 53 -23.21 -22.62 -11.74
CA ALA A 53 -23.75 -23.78 -12.44
C ALA A 53 -23.65 -25.05 -11.58
N SER A 54 -22.54 -25.21 -10.88
CA SER A 54 -22.32 -26.30 -9.92
C SER A 54 -21.18 -25.95 -8.97
N ALA A 55 -21.25 -26.37 -7.71
CA ALA A 55 -20.19 -26.20 -6.73
C ALA A 55 -19.58 -27.55 -6.35
N ALA A 56 -18.25 -27.67 -6.41
CA ALA A 56 -17.55 -28.88 -5.97
C ALA A 56 -17.40 -28.92 -4.44
N ASN A 57 -17.21 -27.74 -3.84
CA ASN A 57 -17.12 -27.52 -2.40
C ASN A 57 -17.35 -26.02 -2.10
N ALA A 58 -17.11 -25.60 -0.85
CA ALA A 58 -17.33 -24.24 -0.37
C ALA A 58 -16.43 -23.14 -0.99
N PHE A 59 -15.39 -23.50 -1.76
CA PHE A 59 -14.47 -22.51 -2.36
C PHE A 59 -14.21 -22.71 -3.85
N ARG A 60 -14.63 -23.83 -4.45
CA ARG A 60 -14.39 -24.16 -5.86
C ARG A 60 -15.69 -24.42 -6.61
N TRP A 61 -16.01 -23.54 -7.54
CA TRP A 61 -17.30 -23.52 -8.24
C TRP A 61 -17.13 -23.42 -9.74
N THR A 62 -18.12 -23.90 -10.48
CA THR A 62 -18.25 -23.68 -11.92
C THR A 62 -19.34 -22.65 -12.15
N LEU A 63 -19.02 -21.57 -12.84
CA LEU A 63 -19.97 -20.52 -13.20
C LEU A 63 -20.68 -20.85 -14.53
N THR A 64 -21.92 -20.40 -14.67
CA THR A 64 -22.68 -20.50 -15.94
C THR A 64 -21.98 -19.74 -17.07
N SER A 65 -21.34 -18.61 -16.74
CA SER A 65 -20.44 -17.88 -17.62
C SER A 65 -19.36 -17.20 -16.78
N ALA A 66 -18.10 -17.39 -17.15
CA ALA A 66 -16.96 -16.67 -16.57
C ALA A 66 -16.58 -15.41 -17.37
N THR A 67 -17.41 -14.98 -18.32
CA THR A 67 -17.12 -13.77 -19.12
C THR A 67 -17.08 -12.54 -18.22
N GLY A 68 -15.95 -11.82 -18.22
CA GLY A 68 -15.75 -10.64 -17.37
C GLY A 68 -15.32 -10.96 -15.93
N VAL A 69 -15.21 -12.23 -15.54
CA VAL A 69 -14.64 -12.63 -14.25
C VAL A 69 -13.13 -12.42 -14.28
N VAL A 70 -12.58 -11.82 -13.22
CA VAL A 70 -11.17 -11.45 -13.14
C VAL A 70 -10.61 -11.91 -11.79
N VAL A 71 -9.50 -12.63 -11.84
CA VAL A 71 -8.74 -13.02 -10.63
C VAL A 71 -8.28 -11.77 -9.87
N GLY A 72 -8.42 -11.81 -8.55
CA GLY A 72 -8.13 -10.73 -7.62
C GLY A 72 -9.30 -9.79 -7.36
N ARG A 73 -10.44 -9.92 -8.06
CA ARG A 73 -11.64 -9.11 -7.81
C ARG A 73 -12.59 -9.72 -6.80
N TRP A 74 -13.36 -8.84 -6.16
CA TRP A 74 -14.39 -9.20 -5.20
C TRP A 74 -15.77 -9.31 -5.84
N TYR A 75 -16.47 -10.36 -5.45
CA TYR A 75 -17.79 -10.74 -5.94
C TYR A 75 -18.71 -11.07 -4.78
N LYS A 76 -20.01 -10.83 -4.98
CA LYS A 76 -21.06 -11.19 -4.05
C LYS A 76 -21.73 -12.46 -4.53
N VAL A 77 -21.89 -13.40 -3.60
CA VAL A 77 -22.63 -14.63 -3.79
C VAL A 77 -23.84 -14.61 -2.89
N THR A 78 -25.02 -14.88 -3.43
CA THR A 78 -26.21 -15.06 -2.59
C THR A 78 -26.53 -16.55 -2.49
N ASN A 79 -26.43 -17.12 -1.30
CA ASN A 79 -26.73 -18.52 -1.02
C ASN A 79 -27.72 -18.62 0.13
N ASP A 80 -28.82 -19.36 -0.06
CA ASP A 80 -29.92 -19.48 0.90
C ASP A 80 -30.41 -18.13 1.47
N GLY A 81 -30.52 -17.12 0.59
CA GLY A 81 -30.95 -15.76 0.96
C GLY A 81 -29.93 -14.93 1.72
N GLN A 82 -28.75 -15.46 2.03
CA GLN A 82 -27.64 -14.74 2.66
C GLN A 82 -26.61 -14.30 1.61
N ALA A 83 -26.04 -13.10 1.80
CA ALA A 83 -25.01 -12.56 0.92
C ALA A 83 -23.63 -12.86 1.52
N TYR A 84 -22.70 -13.26 0.66
CA TYR A 84 -21.31 -13.53 1.00
C TYR A 84 -20.42 -12.78 0.04
N VAL A 85 -19.34 -12.20 0.54
CA VAL A 85 -18.35 -11.48 -0.27
C VAL A 85 -17.08 -12.31 -0.36
N VAL A 86 -16.67 -12.62 -1.59
CA VAL A 86 -15.51 -13.48 -1.88
C VAL A 86 -14.64 -12.86 -2.95
N GLN A 87 -13.33 -13.07 -2.85
CA GLN A 87 -12.36 -12.76 -3.87
C GLN A 87 -12.11 -13.97 -4.75
N VAL A 88 -12.07 -13.81 -6.07
CA VAL A 88 -11.62 -14.89 -6.96
C VAL A 88 -10.10 -14.97 -6.91
N VAL A 89 -9.54 -16.10 -6.48
CA VAL A 89 -8.08 -16.31 -6.36
C VAL A 89 -7.51 -17.13 -7.52
N ASP A 90 -8.34 -17.94 -8.19
CA ASP A 90 -7.98 -18.64 -9.43
C ASP A 90 -9.18 -18.75 -10.39
N LEU A 91 -8.89 -18.81 -11.69
CA LEU A 91 -9.87 -18.97 -12.75
C LEU A 91 -9.33 -19.86 -13.86
N ASN A 92 -9.94 -21.03 -14.05
CA ASN A 92 -9.64 -21.96 -15.13
C ASN A 92 -10.89 -22.28 -15.95
N GLY A 93 -11.00 -21.69 -17.14
CA GLY A 93 -12.21 -21.75 -17.95
C GLY A 93 -13.38 -21.08 -17.22
N SER A 94 -14.39 -21.87 -16.84
CA SER A 94 -15.51 -21.40 -16.00
C SER A 94 -15.40 -21.80 -14.53
N VAL A 95 -14.31 -22.47 -14.14
CA VAL A 95 -14.08 -22.92 -12.77
C VAL A 95 -13.34 -21.83 -12.01
N VAL A 96 -13.95 -21.32 -10.95
CA VAL A 96 -13.36 -20.34 -10.03
C VAL A 96 -12.97 -21.00 -8.73
N GLU A 97 -11.85 -20.53 -8.15
CA GLU A 97 -11.53 -20.73 -6.75
C GLU A 97 -11.63 -19.39 -6.03
N VAL A 98 -12.18 -19.38 -4.82
CA VAL A 98 -12.48 -18.15 -4.08
C VAL A 98 -11.94 -18.15 -2.65
N GLU A 99 -11.71 -16.96 -2.11
CA GLU A 99 -11.31 -16.73 -0.72
C GLU A 99 -12.06 -15.52 -0.12
N PRO A 100 -12.57 -15.60 1.13
CA PRO A 100 -12.62 -16.78 1.98
C PRO A 100 -13.60 -17.85 1.43
N PRO A 101 -13.44 -19.12 1.84
CA PRO A 101 -14.46 -20.14 1.58
C PRO A 101 -15.80 -19.75 2.21
N LEU A 102 -16.92 -20.11 1.58
CA LEU A 102 -18.24 -19.97 2.21
C LEU A 102 -18.38 -20.93 3.41
N PRO A 103 -19.30 -20.67 4.35
CA PRO A 103 -19.60 -21.62 5.44
C PRO A 103 -20.13 -22.96 4.93
N GLU A 104 -20.83 -22.93 3.80
CA GLU A 104 -21.44 -24.10 3.16
C GLU A 104 -21.18 -24.09 1.65
N THR A 105 -21.35 -25.24 1.01
CA THR A 105 -21.24 -25.34 -0.45
C THR A 105 -22.45 -24.64 -1.08
N PRO A 106 -22.25 -23.64 -1.96
CA PRO A 106 -23.38 -22.91 -2.51
C PRO A 106 -24.19 -23.75 -3.50
N ASP A 107 -25.48 -23.47 -3.55
CA ASP A 107 -26.40 -24.14 -4.45
C ASP A 107 -26.14 -23.75 -5.92
N ALA A 108 -26.53 -24.66 -6.81
CA ALA A 108 -26.67 -24.30 -8.22
C ALA A 108 -27.71 -23.18 -8.37
N SER A 109 -27.52 -22.32 -9.36
CA SER A 109 -28.26 -21.08 -9.61
C SER A 109 -28.04 -19.93 -8.63
N SER A 110 -27.25 -20.11 -7.56
CA SER A 110 -26.88 -19.03 -6.64
C SER A 110 -26.27 -17.85 -7.41
N PRO A 111 -26.80 -16.62 -7.25
CA PRO A 111 -26.29 -15.43 -7.93
C PRO A 111 -24.82 -15.18 -7.61
N PHE A 112 -24.04 -14.87 -8.63
CA PHE A 112 -22.64 -14.46 -8.54
C PHE A 112 -22.51 -13.12 -9.28
N VAL A 113 -22.32 -12.03 -8.53
CA VAL A 113 -22.36 -10.68 -9.08
C VAL A 113 -21.13 -9.87 -8.68
N GLY A 114 -20.73 -8.91 -9.51
CA GLY A 114 -19.66 -7.98 -9.18
C GLY A 114 -19.93 -7.22 -7.89
N HIS A 115 -18.91 -7.04 -7.04
CA HIS A 115 -19.04 -6.37 -5.75
C HIS A 115 -18.00 -5.26 -5.56
N GLU A 116 -17.50 -4.68 -6.64
CA GLU A 116 -16.57 -3.55 -6.58
C GLU A 116 -17.18 -2.30 -7.20
N VAL A 117 -16.73 -1.14 -6.72
CA VAL A 117 -16.95 0.14 -7.37
C VAL A 117 -15.63 0.67 -7.91
N ALA A 118 -15.61 0.99 -9.20
CA ALA A 118 -14.48 1.62 -9.84
C ALA A 118 -14.63 3.14 -9.80
N VAL A 119 -13.58 3.83 -9.37
CA VAL A 119 -13.52 5.29 -9.39
C VAL A 119 -12.21 5.72 -10.02
N THR A 120 -12.25 6.77 -10.84
CA THR A 120 -11.05 7.39 -11.40
C THR A 120 -10.76 8.68 -10.65
N ILE A 121 -9.63 8.72 -9.94
CA ILE A 121 -9.08 9.93 -9.34
C ILE A 121 -8.49 10.77 -10.49
N PRO A 122 -9.07 11.95 -10.80
CA PRO A 122 -8.62 12.77 -11.92
C PRO A 122 -7.32 13.51 -11.57
N ALA A 123 -6.50 13.82 -12.58
CA ALA A 123 -5.25 14.54 -12.38
C ALA A 123 -5.41 15.87 -11.64
N ALA A 124 -6.52 16.59 -11.86
CA ALA A 124 -6.84 17.85 -11.18
C ALA A 124 -6.96 17.69 -9.65
N ALA A 125 -7.52 16.57 -9.17
CA ALA A 125 -7.62 16.27 -7.73
C ALA A 125 -6.27 15.83 -7.12
N THR A 126 -5.23 15.73 -7.93
CA THR A 126 -3.85 15.41 -7.52
C THR A 126 -2.88 16.52 -7.91
N ALA A 127 -3.37 17.72 -8.22
CA ALA A 127 -2.54 18.84 -8.66
C ALA A 127 -1.60 19.33 -7.55
N THR A 128 -2.07 19.32 -6.31
CA THR A 128 -1.30 19.74 -5.13
C THR A 128 -0.76 18.52 -4.40
N ARG A 129 0.52 18.56 -4.01
CA ARG A 129 1.11 17.53 -3.15
C ARG A 129 0.54 17.61 -1.74
N GLY A 130 0.47 16.46 -1.06
CA GLY A 130 -0.02 16.40 0.31
C GLY A 130 -0.27 14.98 0.77
N THR A 131 -0.73 14.86 2.00
CA THR A 131 -1.00 13.57 2.64
C THR A 131 -2.42 13.50 3.17
N TRP A 132 -3.00 12.30 3.24
CA TRP A 132 -4.29 12.04 3.87
C TRP A 132 -5.51 12.58 3.10
N PHE A 133 -5.38 12.72 1.78
CA PHE A 133 -6.55 12.86 0.92
C PHE A 133 -7.43 11.61 1.06
N ARG A 134 -8.73 11.82 0.88
CA ARG A 134 -9.75 10.77 0.98
C ARG A 134 -10.52 10.69 -0.31
N LEU A 135 -10.71 9.46 -0.79
CA LEU A 135 -11.79 9.12 -1.70
C LEU A 135 -12.86 8.43 -0.88
N GLU A 136 -14.06 9.01 -0.85
CA GLU A 136 -15.23 8.46 -0.19
C GLU A 136 -16.29 8.10 -1.22
N VAL A 137 -16.93 6.95 -1.05
CA VAL A 137 -18.05 6.51 -1.88
C VAL A 137 -19.25 6.27 -0.99
N VAL A 138 -20.36 6.89 -1.35
CA VAL A 138 -21.64 6.86 -0.65
C VAL A 138 -22.68 6.30 -1.61
N ASP A 139 -23.61 5.47 -1.13
CA ASP A 139 -24.74 5.04 -1.97
C ASP A 139 -25.86 6.08 -1.91
N ALA A 140 -26.59 6.30 -3.00
CA ALA A 140 -27.71 7.25 -2.99
C ALA A 140 -28.79 6.92 -1.91
N ALA A 141 -28.90 5.65 -1.52
CA ALA A 141 -29.86 5.19 -0.51
C ALA A 141 -29.36 5.33 0.94
N ASN A 142 -28.08 5.60 1.17
CA ASN A 142 -27.48 5.68 2.51
C ASN A 142 -26.61 6.93 2.63
N THR A 143 -26.75 7.68 3.72
CA THR A 143 -25.89 8.86 3.96
C THR A 143 -24.51 8.49 4.51
N ASP A 144 -24.32 7.24 4.94
CA ASP A 144 -23.05 6.77 5.47
C ASP A 144 -22.05 6.44 4.35
N VAL A 145 -20.76 6.68 4.62
CA VAL A 145 -19.67 6.31 3.72
C VAL A 145 -19.60 4.79 3.64
N GLY A 146 -19.92 4.24 2.46
CA GLY A 146 -19.94 2.81 2.21
C GLY A 146 -18.61 2.24 1.76
N ALA A 147 -17.66 3.08 1.34
CA ALA A 147 -16.27 2.70 1.08
C ALA A 147 -15.35 3.92 1.18
N ARG A 148 -14.14 3.72 1.72
CA ARG A 148 -13.13 4.78 1.86
C ARG A 148 -11.74 4.31 1.43
N LEU A 149 -11.03 5.18 0.74
CA LEU A 149 -9.60 5.03 0.45
C LEU A 149 -8.85 6.30 0.83
N PHE A 150 -7.79 6.12 1.62
CA PHE A 150 -6.83 7.19 1.85
C PHE A 150 -5.74 7.17 0.78
N PHE A 151 -5.29 8.34 0.35
CA PHE A 151 -4.15 8.46 -0.55
C PHE A 151 -3.27 9.67 -0.24
N HIS A 152 -2.04 9.61 -0.72
CA HIS A 152 -1.08 10.70 -0.67
C HIS A 152 -0.77 11.13 -2.09
N VAL A 153 -0.66 12.45 -2.31
CA VAL A 153 -0.19 13.01 -3.56
C VAL A 153 1.28 13.36 -3.37
N VAL A 154 2.15 12.62 -4.03
CA VAL A 154 3.59 12.64 -3.80
C VAL A 154 4.35 13.06 -5.05
N ARG A 155 5.55 13.61 -4.89
CA ARG A 155 6.45 13.90 -6.02
C ARG A 155 6.92 12.59 -6.69
N GLN A 156 7.30 11.61 -5.88
CA GLN A 156 7.67 10.27 -6.30
C GLN A 156 7.00 9.22 -5.42
N ARG A 157 6.52 8.14 -6.04
CA ARG A 157 5.96 7.02 -5.28
C ARG A 157 7.03 6.41 -4.39
N PHE A 158 6.66 6.01 -3.19
CA PHE A 158 7.58 5.31 -2.29
C PHE A 158 7.90 3.92 -2.85
N LEU A 159 8.97 3.86 -3.62
CA LEU A 159 9.63 2.63 -4.06
C LEU A 159 10.84 2.46 -3.15
N ALA A 160 10.61 1.89 -1.97
CA ALA A 160 11.73 1.54 -1.12
C ALA A 160 12.58 0.49 -1.83
N GLY A 161 13.69 0.92 -2.42
CA GLY A 161 14.61 0.05 -3.15
C GLY A 161 15.36 -0.96 -2.27
N PHE A 162 15.02 -1.05 -0.98
CA PHE A 162 15.40 -2.17 -0.11
C PHE A 162 14.57 -3.40 -0.45
N ARG A 163 15.20 -4.53 -0.75
CA ARG A 163 14.62 -5.75 -1.30
C ARG A 163 15.16 -6.97 -0.54
N ALA A 164 14.54 -8.14 -0.70
CA ALA A 164 14.89 -9.33 0.07
C ALA A 164 16.33 -9.81 -0.21
N ASP A 165 16.82 -9.63 -1.43
CA ASP A 165 18.23 -9.85 -1.80
C ASP A 165 19.19 -8.96 -1.01
N HIS A 166 18.87 -7.67 -0.82
CA HIS A 166 19.65 -6.77 0.02
C HIS A 166 19.66 -7.22 1.48
N ALA A 167 18.51 -7.61 2.02
CA ALA A 167 18.41 -8.12 3.40
C ALA A 167 19.22 -9.40 3.58
N ARG A 168 19.15 -10.32 2.63
CA ARG A 168 19.94 -11.57 2.62
C ARG A 168 21.44 -11.32 2.57
N LEU A 169 21.88 -10.41 1.69
CA LEU A 169 23.29 -10.07 1.55
C LEU A 169 23.81 -9.39 2.83
N PHE A 170 22.99 -8.54 3.45
CA PHE A 170 23.32 -7.91 4.73
C PHE A 170 23.43 -8.94 5.87
N VAL A 171 22.46 -9.85 6.02
CA VAL A 171 22.47 -10.88 7.07
C VAL A 171 23.66 -11.81 6.89
N SER A 172 23.87 -12.35 5.69
CA SER A 172 24.98 -13.29 5.44
C SER A 172 26.36 -12.68 5.69
N ALA A 173 26.51 -11.37 5.49
CA ALA A 173 27.76 -10.67 5.80
C ALA A 173 28.02 -10.47 7.30
N ASN A 174 26.97 -10.32 8.12
CA ASN A 174 27.11 -9.99 9.55
C ASN A 174 26.91 -11.22 10.47
N TRP A 175 26.07 -12.17 10.06
CA TRP A 175 25.74 -13.39 10.78
C TRP A 175 25.70 -14.59 9.80
N PRO A 176 26.87 -15.04 9.31
CA PRO A 176 26.95 -16.06 8.25
C PRO A 176 26.40 -17.43 8.65
N SER A 177 26.23 -17.71 9.95
CA SER A 177 25.66 -18.96 10.46
C SER A 177 24.13 -18.95 10.58
N GLN A 178 23.48 -17.82 10.31
CA GLN A 178 22.02 -17.69 10.40
C GLN A 178 21.38 -17.99 9.05
N GLU A 179 20.37 -18.85 9.07
CA GLU A 179 19.58 -19.20 7.90
C GLU A 179 18.14 -18.74 8.12
N PHE A 180 17.67 -17.84 7.25
CA PHE A 180 16.27 -17.44 7.19
C PHE A 180 15.64 -17.95 5.88
N SER A 181 14.35 -18.23 5.94
CA SER A 181 13.54 -18.55 4.77
C SER A 181 13.38 -17.31 3.85
N GLY A 182 13.01 -17.55 2.60
CA GLY A 182 12.69 -16.45 1.66
C GLY A 182 11.57 -15.55 2.18
N GLN A 183 10.53 -16.15 2.76
CA GLN A 183 9.41 -15.43 3.35
C GLN A 183 9.81 -14.53 4.51
N GLU A 184 10.75 -14.95 5.36
CA GLU A 184 11.26 -14.11 6.46
C GLU A 184 12.00 -12.88 5.92
N TYR A 185 12.82 -13.03 4.87
CA TYR A 185 13.46 -11.88 4.24
C TYR A 185 12.44 -10.92 3.61
N ASP A 186 11.38 -11.45 2.99
CA ASP A 186 10.30 -10.62 2.46
C ASP A 186 9.58 -9.86 3.58
N ASN A 187 9.31 -10.52 4.72
CA ASN A 187 8.71 -9.89 5.90
C ASN A 187 9.61 -8.77 6.45
N PHE A 188 10.91 -9.01 6.63
CA PHE A 188 11.84 -7.97 7.07
C PHE A 188 11.82 -6.74 6.18
N VAL A 189 11.75 -6.95 4.86
CA VAL A 189 11.67 -5.85 3.91
C VAL A 189 10.35 -5.11 4.05
N VAL A 190 9.23 -5.81 4.21
CA VAL A 190 7.92 -5.17 4.44
C VAL A 190 7.96 -4.30 5.69
N ASP A 191 8.48 -4.81 6.80
CA ASP A 191 8.52 -4.11 8.09
C ASP A 191 9.40 -2.86 8.00
N VAL A 192 10.62 -3.00 7.49
CA VAL A 192 11.56 -1.88 7.28
C VAL A 192 10.92 -0.79 6.41
N ARG A 193 10.21 -1.19 5.34
CA ARG A 193 9.55 -0.24 4.43
C ARG A 193 8.40 0.51 5.11
N GLN A 194 7.59 -0.20 5.90
CA GLN A 194 6.46 0.40 6.61
C GLN A 194 6.96 1.40 7.65
N GLU A 195 8.02 1.09 8.37
CA GLU A 195 8.58 2.00 9.37
C GLU A 195 9.17 3.26 8.75
N ILE A 196 9.99 3.13 7.70
CA ILE A 196 10.54 4.32 7.00
C ILE A 196 9.42 5.20 6.47
N ARG A 197 8.37 4.59 5.90
CA ARG A 197 7.20 5.32 5.43
C ARG A 197 6.48 6.04 6.56
N ALA A 198 6.26 5.38 7.70
CA ALA A 198 5.60 5.96 8.86
C ALA A 198 6.37 7.17 9.42
N GLU A 199 7.69 7.05 9.55
CA GLU A 199 8.56 8.13 10.04
C GLU A 199 8.58 9.35 9.12
N LEU A 200 8.60 9.13 7.79
CA LEU A 200 8.54 10.23 6.83
C LEU A 200 7.17 10.92 6.84
N LEU A 201 6.08 10.16 7.05
CA LEU A 201 4.73 10.71 7.20
C LEU A 201 4.60 11.54 8.48
N GLU A 202 5.10 11.03 9.61
CA GLU A 202 5.06 11.74 10.90
C GLU A 202 5.79 13.09 10.84
N ARG A 203 6.89 13.16 10.08
CA ARG A 203 7.70 14.37 9.92
C ARG A 203 7.14 15.35 8.88
N GLY A 204 6.05 15.02 8.18
CA GLY A 204 5.40 15.91 7.22
C GLY A 204 6.18 16.19 5.94
N VAL A 205 7.25 15.42 5.66
CA VAL A 205 8.11 15.62 4.47
C VAL A 205 7.85 14.60 3.36
N TYR A 206 6.99 13.61 3.63
CA TYR A 206 6.73 12.48 2.74
C TYR A 206 6.29 12.87 1.33
N ALA A 207 5.43 13.88 1.21
CA ALA A 207 4.84 14.24 -0.08
C ALA A 207 5.85 14.88 -1.06
N GLU A 208 6.84 15.59 -0.53
CA GLU A 208 7.72 16.49 -1.29
C GLU A 208 9.10 15.88 -1.62
N ILE A 209 9.47 14.80 -0.92
CA ILE A 209 10.82 14.23 -1.00
C ILE A 209 11.02 13.38 -2.27
N TYR A 210 12.21 13.48 -2.87
CA TYR A 210 12.66 12.61 -3.96
C TYR A 210 13.38 11.40 -3.38
N LEU A 211 12.75 10.24 -3.39
CA LEU A 211 13.27 9.05 -2.73
C LEU A 211 14.32 8.33 -3.59
N ASP A 212 15.60 8.56 -3.30
CA ASP A 212 16.70 7.74 -3.83
C ASP A 212 16.84 6.43 -3.02
N PRO A 213 16.68 5.25 -3.66
CA PRO A 213 16.98 3.95 -3.07
C PRO A 213 18.32 3.85 -2.32
N ASP A 214 19.37 4.47 -2.86
CA ASP A 214 20.71 4.37 -2.29
C ASP A 214 20.85 5.21 -1.01
N ALA A 215 20.11 6.32 -0.90
CA ALA A 215 20.04 7.12 0.32
C ALA A 215 19.25 6.41 1.44
N ILE A 216 18.28 5.57 1.08
CA ILE A 216 17.44 4.83 2.03
C ILE A 216 18.17 3.57 2.57
N ARG A 217 19.05 2.96 1.78
CA ARG A 217 19.71 1.68 2.14
C ARG A 217 20.42 1.70 3.51
N PRO A 218 21.19 2.73 3.89
CA PRO A 218 21.83 2.78 5.21
C PRO A 218 20.83 2.85 6.37
N LEU A 219 19.71 3.54 6.18
CA LEU A 219 18.61 3.57 7.15
C LEU A 219 17.94 2.20 7.27
N ALA A 220 17.64 1.57 6.13
CA ALA A 220 17.07 0.22 6.09
C ALA A 220 17.94 -0.81 6.81
N HIS A 221 19.27 -0.75 6.65
CA HIS A 221 20.19 -1.63 7.38
C HIS A 221 20.18 -1.39 8.89
N ALA A 222 20.03 -0.15 9.36
CA ALA A 222 19.96 0.15 10.79
C ALA A 222 18.67 -0.38 11.42
N ILE A 223 17.53 -0.26 10.72
CA ILE A 223 16.25 -0.84 11.14
C ILE A 223 16.36 -2.37 11.17
N LEU A 224 16.86 -2.98 10.09
CA LEU A 224 17.06 -4.43 10.03
C LEU A 224 17.95 -4.95 11.17
N ARG A 225 19.04 -4.25 11.50
CA ARG A 225 19.90 -4.61 12.64
C ARG A 225 19.15 -4.60 13.97
N ARG A 226 18.32 -3.59 14.19
CA ARG A 226 17.50 -3.49 15.40
C ARG A 226 16.50 -4.64 15.47
N ASP A 227 15.82 -4.94 14.37
CA ASP A 227 14.77 -5.96 14.34
C ASP A 227 15.35 -7.37 14.51
N LEU A 228 16.51 -7.65 13.90
CA LEU A 228 17.24 -8.89 14.12
C LEU A 228 17.70 -9.04 15.59
N ALA A 229 18.13 -7.95 16.22
CA ALA A 229 18.48 -7.97 17.64
C ALA A 229 17.24 -8.24 18.52
N ILE A 230 16.12 -7.56 18.27
CA ILE A 230 14.88 -7.72 19.04
C ILE A 230 14.36 -9.14 18.90
N SER A 231 14.07 -9.57 17.67
CA SER A 231 13.32 -10.80 17.36
C SER A 231 14.17 -12.07 17.45
N TYR A 232 15.46 -11.99 17.12
CA TYR A 232 16.33 -13.17 17.04
C TYR A 232 17.53 -13.11 18.01
N GLY A 233 17.68 -12.02 18.77
CA GLY A 233 18.82 -11.87 19.69
C GLY A 233 20.16 -11.69 18.97
N LEU A 234 20.14 -11.35 17.68
CA LEU A 234 21.35 -11.22 16.88
C LEU A 234 22.01 -9.86 17.10
N VAL A 235 23.13 -9.87 17.82
CA VAL A 235 24.01 -8.72 18.01
C VAL A 235 25.38 -8.99 17.36
N PRO A 236 26.13 -7.95 16.96
CA PRO A 236 27.48 -8.12 16.46
C PRO A 236 28.41 -8.77 17.49
N VAL A 237 29.43 -9.48 17.01
CA VAL A 237 30.45 -10.10 17.87
C VAL A 237 31.17 -9.01 18.67
N GLY A 238 31.25 -9.21 20.00
CA GLY A 238 31.86 -8.27 20.93
C GLY A 238 30.89 -7.27 21.58
N GLU A 239 29.59 -7.38 21.33
CA GLU A 239 28.57 -6.63 22.06
C GLU A 239 27.93 -7.51 23.15
N ASP A 240 28.21 -7.17 24.40
CA ASP A 240 27.79 -7.98 25.56
C ASP A 240 26.39 -7.60 26.09
N ASP A 241 25.87 -6.44 25.68
CA ASP A 241 24.60 -5.88 26.16
C ASP A 241 23.64 -5.62 24.99
N LYS A 242 22.68 -6.55 24.84
CA LYS A 242 21.63 -6.49 23.81
C LYS A 242 20.75 -5.24 23.95
N ASP A 243 20.38 -4.86 25.16
CA ASP A 243 19.47 -3.73 25.38
C ASP A 243 20.17 -2.41 25.04
N ARG A 244 21.45 -2.27 25.43
CA ARG A 244 22.29 -1.14 25.04
C ARG A 244 22.52 -1.09 23.52
N TYR A 245 22.63 -2.24 22.87
CA TYR A 245 22.74 -2.29 21.41
C TYR A 245 21.46 -1.81 20.71
N ILE A 246 20.29 -2.30 21.16
CA ILE A 246 18.99 -1.88 20.61
C ILE A 246 18.80 -0.37 20.76
N GLU A 247 19.13 0.20 21.91
CA GLU A 247 18.99 1.63 22.15
C GLU A 247 19.92 2.47 21.26
N ARG A 248 21.14 1.98 21.03
CA ARG A 248 22.08 2.60 20.07
C ARG A 248 21.54 2.56 18.65
N GLN A 249 20.92 1.45 18.24
CA GLN A 249 20.31 1.35 16.91
C GLN A 249 19.10 2.28 16.78
N ARG A 250 18.27 2.45 17.81
CA ARG A 250 17.20 3.47 17.81
C ARG A 250 17.74 4.87 17.62
N THR A 251 18.81 5.22 18.32
CA THR A 251 19.49 6.51 18.16
C THR A 251 20.07 6.67 16.74
N GLU A 252 20.70 5.61 16.21
CA GLU A 252 21.23 5.59 14.84
C GLU A 252 20.13 5.77 13.79
N ILE A 253 18.98 5.10 13.94
CA ILE A 253 17.81 5.23 13.08
C ILE A 253 17.31 6.68 13.10
N GLY A 254 17.09 7.27 14.28
CA GLY A 254 16.66 8.66 14.40
C GLY A 254 17.63 9.64 13.74
N ASN A 255 18.94 9.44 13.91
CA ASN A 255 19.97 10.23 13.25
C ASN A 255 19.97 10.05 11.73
N ARG A 256 19.79 8.82 11.23
CA ARG A 256 19.74 8.53 9.79
C ARG A 256 18.47 9.07 9.13
N ILE A 257 17.34 9.06 9.82
CA ILE A 257 16.12 9.71 9.33
C ILE A 257 16.33 11.23 9.29
N ALA A 258 16.86 11.81 10.36
CA ALA A 258 17.19 13.24 10.36
C ALA A 258 18.19 13.59 9.25
N GLN A 259 19.17 12.72 8.99
CA GLN A 259 20.08 12.86 7.85
C GLN A 259 19.34 12.70 6.53
N LEU A 260 18.46 11.73 6.34
CA LEU A 260 17.70 11.55 5.09
C LEU A 260 16.86 12.80 4.79
N VAL A 261 16.16 13.32 5.79
CA VAL A 261 15.35 14.54 5.70
C VAL A 261 16.20 15.80 5.47
N ARG A 262 17.42 15.84 6.03
CA ARG A 262 18.37 16.95 5.82
C ARG A 262 19.24 16.79 4.57
N SER A 263 19.35 15.57 4.05
CA SER A 263 20.29 15.23 2.98
C SER A 263 19.84 15.88 1.68
N TYR A 264 20.81 15.96 0.77
CA TYR A 264 20.81 16.52 -0.58
C TYR A 264 19.80 15.88 -1.55
N GLN A 265 18.63 15.42 -1.09
CA GLN A 265 17.55 15.10 -2.01
C GLN A 265 16.93 16.43 -2.46
N PRO A 266 16.87 16.68 -3.78
CA PRO A 266 16.15 17.83 -4.31
C PRO A 266 14.80 17.94 -3.60
N ARG A 267 14.46 19.13 -3.12
CA ARG A 267 13.11 19.43 -2.63
C ARG A 267 12.58 20.54 -3.51
N ASP A 268 11.29 20.49 -3.76
CA ASP A 268 10.54 21.53 -4.46
C ASP A 268 9.37 21.79 -3.53
N ALA A 269 9.56 22.66 -2.54
CA ALA A 269 8.59 22.94 -1.49
C ALA A 269 7.61 24.04 -1.92
N ASP A 270 8.01 24.88 -2.87
CA ASP A 270 7.19 25.98 -3.40
C ASP A 270 6.43 25.64 -4.70
N ASP A 271 6.62 24.42 -5.22
CA ASP A 271 5.90 23.90 -6.40
C ASP A 271 6.27 24.63 -7.71
N ASP A 272 7.44 25.27 -7.78
CA ASP A 272 7.89 26.03 -8.96
C ASP A 272 8.53 25.17 -10.06
N GLY A 273 8.75 23.87 -9.79
CA GLY A 273 9.36 22.94 -10.72
C GLY A 273 10.89 22.99 -10.75
N ALA A 274 11.51 23.84 -9.93
CA ALA A 274 12.93 23.89 -9.65
C ALA A 274 13.27 23.12 -8.36
N VAL A 275 14.56 23.08 -8.04
CA VAL A 275 15.04 22.53 -6.78
C VAL A 275 15.27 23.71 -5.85
N ASP A 276 14.69 23.67 -4.65
CA ASP A 276 14.91 24.67 -3.62
C ASP A 276 16.39 24.69 -3.22
N ASP A 277 17.11 25.69 -3.70
CA ASP A 277 18.53 25.88 -3.41
C ASP A 277 18.79 26.38 -1.97
N ASP A 278 17.75 26.73 -1.21
CA ASP A 278 17.83 27.36 0.11
C ASP A 278 18.40 26.45 1.24
N LYS A 279 18.88 25.25 0.89
CA LYS A 279 19.71 24.40 1.76
C LYS A 279 21.08 24.01 1.19
N LEU A 280 21.51 24.62 0.08
CA LEU A 280 22.84 24.40 -0.51
C LEU A 280 23.95 25.24 0.16
N SER A 281 23.63 26.05 1.16
CA SER A 281 24.63 26.86 1.87
C SER A 281 25.31 26.06 2.99
N VAL A 282 26.36 25.31 2.62
CA VAL A 282 27.67 25.19 3.29
C VAL A 282 28.40 24.08 2.52
N PHE A 283 29.13 24.44 1.47
CA PHE A 283 30.48 23.95 1.16
C PHE A 283 30.88 24.58 -0.16
N THR A 284 31.70 25.64 -0.06
CA THR A 284 32.45 26.18 -1.19
C THR A 284 33.25 25.05 -1.81
N VAL A 285 32.93 24.66 -3.04
CA VAL A 285 33.85 23.87 -3.88
C VAL A 285 35.05 24.76 -4.15
N VAL A 286 36.12 24.58 -3.37
CA VAL A 286 37.43 25.09 -3.74
C VAL A 286 37.91 24.18 -4.86
N ASN A 287 37.68 24.61 -6.10
CA ASN A 287 38.35 24.03 -7.26
C ASN A 287 39.86 24.19 -7.04
N VAL A 288 40.54 23.09 -6.76
CA VAL A 288 41.99 23.00 -6.95
C VAL A 288 42.21 22.39 -8.33
N LEU A 289 42.93 23.16 -9.16
CA LEU A 289 43.31 22.87 -10.54
C LEU A 289 43.97 21.48 -10.71
#